data_AF-A0A645IB56-F1
#
_entry.id   AF-A0A645IB56-F1
#
_cell.length_a   1.000
_cell.length_b   1.000
_cell.length_c   1.000
_cell.angle_alpha   90.00
_cell.angle_beta   90.00
_cell.angle_gamma   90.00
#
_symmetry.space_group_name_H-M   'P 1'
#
loop_
_entity.id
_entity.type
_entity.pdbx_description
1 polymer ?
#
loop_
_entity_poly.entity_id
_entity_poly.type
_entity_poly.pdbx_seq_one_letter_code
_entity_poly.pdbx_strand_id
1 'polypeptide(L)'
;MEGKQILLTGHVNLKVELPEKGSVEIRRKGEFISSSGSDDQFVFLGLEPDNSYTVKAALNSGNSLEEKEKEVFLKTDSLINFRGEEAKTKKSDSTQGGEKEETSSAGVSGEGFSIFGSSSGHLIGYLLIGAVNLAGLFIIVKIMKKD
;
A
#
# COMPACT_ATOMS: atom_id res chain seq x y z
N MET A 1 34.91 14.83 -3.70
CA MET A 1 34.10 13.70 -4.20
C MET A 1 32.66 14.11 -4.03
N GLU A 2 31.94 14.33 -5.13
CA GLU A 2 30.52 14.64 -5.09
C GLU A 2 29.75 13.33 -5.01
N GLY A 3 29.03 13.11 -3.91
CA GLY A 3 28.19 11.95 -3.72
C GLY A 3 26.97 12.07 -4.64
N LYS A 4 26.87 11.20 -5.65
CA LYS A 4 25.70 11.14 -6.52
C LYS A 4 24.62 10.31 -5.83
N GLN A 5 23.46 10.92 -5.58
CA GLN A 5 22.30 10.21 -5.06
C GLN A 5 21.81 9.22 -6.12
N ILE A 6 21.77 7.93 -5.76
CA ILE A 6 21.25 6.88 -6.63
C ILE A 6 19.75 6.77 -6.32
N LEU A 7 18.91 7.17 -7.25
CA LEU A 7 17.49 6.84 -7.21
C LEU A 7 17.35 5.34 -7.56
N LEU A 8 16.87 4.54 -6.61
CA LEU A 8 16.54 3.12 -6.81
C LEU A 8 15.19 2.99 -7.54
N THR A 9 15.07 3.56 -8.74
CA THR A 9 13.82 3.59 -9.52
C THR A 9 13.54 2.28 -10.29
N GLY A 10 14.31 1.22 -10.03
CA GLY A 10 14.23 -0.04 -10.78
C GLY A 10 13.72 -1.24 -9.98
N HIS A 11 13.30 -1.05 -8.74
CA HIS A 11 12.86 -2.16 -7.88
C HIS A 11 11.53 -1.86 -7.22
N VAL A 12 10.84 -2.94 -6.84
CA VAL A 12 9.53 -2.91 -6.19
C VAL A 12 9.57 -3.68 -4.89
N ASN A 13 8.66 -3.34 -3.99
CA ASN A 13 8.56 -3.96 -2.67
C ASN A 13 7.30 -4.82 -2.58
N LEU A 14 7.38 -5.89 -1.80
CA LEU A 14 6.25 -6.76 -1.54
C LEU A 14 6.02 -6.87 -0.04
N LYS A 15 4.84 -6.46 0.42
CA LYS A 15 4.36 -6.73 1.77
C LYS A 15 3.48 -7.99 1.76
N VAL A 16 3.67 -8.87 2.73
CA VAL A 16 2.85 -10.06 2.93
C VAL A 16 2.28 -10.04 4.34
N GLU A 17 0.98 -10.23 4.46
CA GLU A 17 0.24 -10.25 5.73
C GLU A 17 -0.43 -11.60 5.91
N LEU A 18 -0.16 -12.23 7.05
CA LEU A 18 -0.74 -13.50 7.46
C LEU A 18 -1.86 -13.29 8.50
N PRO A 19 -2.81 -14.23 8.60
CA PRO A 19 -3.81 -14.23 9.67
C PRO A 19 -3.20 -14.43 11.06
N GLU A 20 -2.09 -15.13 11.14
CA GLU A 20 -1.39 -15.45 12.37
C GLU A 20 0.11 -15.60 12.10
N LYS A 21 0.89 -15.79 13.17
CA LYS A 21 2.33 -15.98 13.03
C LYS A 21 2.64 -17.23 12.21
N GLY A 22 3.54 -17.07 11.26
CA GLY A 22 3.92 -18.15 10.36
C GLY A 22 5.28 -17.88 9.74
N SER A 23 5.49 -18.49 8.59
CA SER A 23 6.64 -18.23 7.73
C SER A 23 6.20 -17.99 6.30
N VAL A 24 6.94 -17.14 5.61
CA VAL A 24 6.75 -16.84 4.21
C VAL A 24 8.02 -17.15 3.44
N GLU A 25 7.85 -17.80 2.30
CA GLU A 25 8.89 -18.05 1.31
C GLU A 25 8.47 -17.41 -0.02
N ILE A 26 9.42 -16.74 -0.66
CA ILE A 26 9.25 -16.16 -2.00
C ILE A 26 10.15 -16.89 -3.00
N ARG A 27 9.55 -17.26 -4.14
CA ARG A 27 10.22 -17.88 -5.28
C ARG A 27 9.97 -17.09 -6.56
N ARG A 28 10.89 -17.17 -7.51
CA ARG A 28 10.74 -16.66 -8.88
C ARG A 28 11.11 -17.76 -9.85
N LYS A 29 10.23 -18.07 -10.81
CA LYS A 29 10.45 -19.14 -11.79
C LYS A 29 10.82 -20.49 -11.13
N GLY A 30 10.25 -20.76 -9.95
CA GLY A 30 10.55 -21.96 -9.16
C GLY A 30 11.83 -21.89 -8.31
N GLU A 31 12.70 -20.90 -8.52
CA GLU A 31 13.92 -20.70 -7.73
C GLU A 31 13.61 -19.97 -6.43
N PHE A 32 14.21 -20.45 -5.33
CA PHE A 32 14.15 -19.80 -4.03
C PHE A 32 14.87 -18.44 -4.07
N ILE A 33 14.20 -17.40 -3.57
CA ILE A 33 14.81 -16.08 -3.39
C ILE A 33 15.10 -15.83 -1.92
N SER A 34 14.08 -15.95 -1.07
CA SER A 34 14.20 -15.65 0.36
C SER A 34 13.08 -16.31 1.15
N SER A 35 13.32 -16.51 2.45
CA SER A 35 12.29 -16.86 3.42
C SER A 35 12.46 -16.06 4.71
N SER A 36 11.38 -15.93 5.45
CA SER A 36 11.35 -15.33 6.79
C SER A 36 10.23 -15.97 7.60
N GLY A 37 10.29 -15.91 8.92
CA GLY A 37 9.25 -16.51 9.76
C GLY A 37 9.19 -15.99 11.18
N SER A 38 8.29 -16.59 11.95
CA SER A 38 7.93 -16.22 13.34
C SER A 38 7.22 -14.86 13.47
N ASP A 39 6.65 -14.36 12.38
CA ASP A 39 5.92 -13.09 12.33
C ASP A 39 4.60 -13.26 11.55
N ASP A 40 3.71 -12.28 11.64
CA ASP A 40 2.48 -12.20 10.84
C ASP A 40 2.58 -11.17 9.69
N GLN A 41 3.67 -10.40 9.64
CA GLN A 41 3.93 -9.41 8.60
C GLN A 41 5.36 -9.52 8.07
N PHE A 42 5.49 -9.49 6.75
CA PHE A 42 6.77 -9.64 6.06
C PHE A 42 6.91 -8.57 4.98
N VAL A 43 8.12 -8.03 4.84
CA VAL A 43 8.45 -7.04 3.81
C VAL A 43 9.66 -7.54 3.03
N PHE A 44 9.50 -7.69 1.72
CA PHE A 44 10.56 -8.02 0.77
C PHE A 44 10.86 -6.77 -0.05
N LEU A 45 12.08 -6.26 0.10
CA LEU A 45 12.52 -5.03 -0.56
C LEU A 45 13.36 -5.36 -1.78
N GLY A 46 13.30 -4.51 -2.80
CA GLY A 46 14.27 -4.58 -3.90
C GLY A 46 13.99 -5.71 -4.91
N LEU A 47 12.74 -6.15 -5.08
CA LEU A 47 12.37 -7.15 -6.06
C LEU A 47 12.40 -6.57 -7.47
N GLU A 48 12.73 -7.39 -8.47
CA GLU A 48 12.67 -6.98 -9.88
C GLU A 48 11.20 -6.82 -10.32
N PRO A 49 10.81 -5.67 -10.92
CA PRO A 49 9.49 -5.49 -11.52
C PRO A 49 9.32 -6.35 -12.77
N ASP A 50 8.09 -6.38 -13.29
CA ASP A 50 7.67 -7.10 -14.50
C ASP A 50 7.95 -8.62 -14.47
N ASN A 51 7.95 -9.19 -13.26
CA ASN A 51 8.15 -10.62 -13.02
C ASN A 51 7.02 -11.21 -12.16
N SER A 52 6.73 -12.49 -12.38
CA SER A 52 5.89 -13.30 -11.49
C SER A 52 6.69 -13.88 -10.34
N TYR A 53 6.14 -13.78 -9.13
CA TYR A 53 6.66 -14.37 -7.92
C TYR A 53 5.61 -15.28 -7.30
N THR A 54 6.08 -16.39 -6.73
CA THR A 54 5.28 -17.32 -5.95
C THR A 54 5.56 -17.06 -4.48
N VAL A 55 4.51 -16.78 -3.71
CA VAL A 55 4.57 -16.59 -2.26
C VAL A 55 3.91 -17.76 -1.59
N LYS A 56 4.70 -18.54 -0.86
CA LYS A 56 4.25 -19.65 -0.02
C LYS A 56 4.23 -19.20 1.43
N ALA A 57 3.09 -19.35 2.09
CA ALA A 57 2.91 -19.06 3.50
C ALA A 57 2.62 -20.37 4.25
N ALA A 58 3.37 -20.63 5.31
CA ALA A 58 3.09 -21.72 6.25
C ALA A 58 2.61 -21.13 7.57
N LEU A 59 1.39 -21.49 7.98
CA LEU A 59 0.74 -21.02 9.19
C LEU A 59 0.95 -22.03 10.32
N ASN A 60 1.38 -21.55 11.49
CA ASN A 60 1.56 -22.38 12.67
C ASN A 60 0.30 -22.32 13.55
N SER A 61 -0.81 -22.90 13.07
CA SER A 61 -2.13 -22.80 13.72
C SER A 61 -2.32 -23.72 14.95
N GLY A 62 -1.23 -24.03 15.67
CA GLY A 62 -1.20 -24.86 16.88
C GLY A 62 -1.50 -26.36 16.69
N ASN A 63 -2.37 -26.70 15.73
CA ASN A 63 -2.95 -28.05 15.57
C ASN A 63 -2.63 -28.68 14.20
N SER A 64 -2.22 -27.88 13.21
CA SER A 64 -1.81 -28.32 11.89
C SER A 64 -1.00 -27.23 11.20
N LEU A 65 0.01 -27.64 10.42
CA LEU A 65 0.72 -26.74 9.51
C LEU A 65 -0.14 -26.56 8.26
N GLU A 66 -0.68 -25.37 8.05
CA GLU A 66 -1.45 -25.03 6.86
C GLU A 66 -0.55 -24.26 5.89
N GLU A 67 -0.37 -24.79 4.67
CA GLU A 67 0.37 -24.11 3.61
C GLU A 67 -0.60 -23.47 2.60
N LYS A 68 -0.35 -22.20 2.28
CA LYS A 68 -1.09 -21.43 1.27
C LYS A 68 -0.12 -20.85 0.26
N GLU A 69 -0.49 -20.86 -1.01
CA GLU A 69 0.34 -20.34 -2.10
C GLU A 69 -0.42 -19.30 -2.91
N LYS A 70 0.25 -18.21 -3.29
CA LYS A 70 -0.27 -17.19 -4.20
C LYS A 70 0.79 -16.79 -5.20
N GLU A 71 0.42 -16.71 -6.47
CA GLU A 71 1.24 -16.07 -7.50
C GLU A 71 0.89 -14.59 -7.60
N VAL A 72 1.91 -13.73 -7.70
CA VAL A 72 1.76 -12.28 -7.87
C VAL A 72 2.66 -11.79 -9.01
N PHE A 73 2.11 -10.96 -9.90
CA PHE A 73 2.90 -10.25 -10.89
C PHE A 73 3.21 -8.83 -10.38
N LEU A 74 4.49 -8.51 -10.19
CA LEU A 74 4.88 -7.24 -9.58
C LEU A 74 5.25 -6.21 -10.65
N LYS A 75 4.40 -5.19 -10.84
CA LYS A 75 4.77 -3.96 -11.60
C LYS A 75 5.20 -2.82 -10.69
N THR A 76 4.61 -2.76 -9.50
CA THR A 76 4.81 -1.75 -8.48
C THR A 76 4.80 -2.42 -7.11
N ASP A 77 5.06 -1.63 -6.08
CA ASP A 77 4.88 -2.06 -4.71
C ASP A 77 3.49 -2.68 -4.50
N SER A 78 3.47 -3.84 -3.85
CA SER A 78 2.27 -4.68 -3.74
C SER A 78 2.09 -5.23 -2.33
N LEU A 79 0.84 -5.55 -1.99
CA LEU A 79 0.44 -6.16 -0.74
C LEU A 79 -0.32 -7.46 -1.01
N ILE A 80 0.12 -8.56 -0.41
CA ILE A 80 -0.61 -9.82 -0.40
C ILE A 80 -1.13 -10.07 1.01
N ASN A 81 -2.44 -10.23 1.11
CA ASN A 81 -3.09 -10.57 2.36
C ASN A 81 -3.64 -12.01 2.31
N PHE A 82 -3.32 -12.82 3.32
CA PHE A 82 -3.78 -14.20 3.49
C PHE A 82 -4.97 -14.34 4.47
N ARG A 83 -5.51 -13.24 5.03
CA ARG A 83 -6.66 -13.20 5.97
C ARG A 83 -8.04 -13.47 5.36
N GLY A 84 -8.12 -13.79 4.07
CA GLY A 84 -9.37 -14.19 3.40
C GLY A 84 -10.08 -13.02 2.71
N GLU A 85 -9.89 -12.90 1.40
CA GLU A 85 -10.85 -13.23 0.33
C GLU A 85 -9.99 -13.42 -0.92
N GLU A 86 -10.32 -14.40 -1.75
CA GLU A 86 -9.71 -14.56 -3.06
C GLU A 86 -10.11 -13.37 -3.94
N ALA A 87 -9.30 -12.32 -3.94
CA ALA A 87 -9.34 -11.32 -5.00
C ALA A 87 -8.92 -12.03 -6.30
N LYS A 88 -9.91 -12.57 -7.00
CA LYS A 88 -9.78 -13.07 -8.37
C LYS A 88 -9.04 -12.03 -9.18
N THR A 89 -7.85 -12.41 -9.63
CA THR A 89 -7.05 -11.72 -10.65
C THR A 89 -7.96 -11.31 -11.81
N LYS A 90 -8.39 -10.05 -11.88
CA LYS A 90 -8.90 -9.49 -13.12
C LYS A 90 -7.69 -9.32 -14.04
N LYS A 91 -7.60 -10.18 -15.06
CA LYS A 91 -6.84 -9.88 -16.28
C LYS A 91 -7.24 -8.48 -16.73
N SER A 92 -6.31 -7.53 -16.65
CA SER A 92 -6.42 -6.26 -17.35
C SER A 92 -6.01 -6.49 -18.81
N ASP A 93 -6.92 -7.05 -19.60
CA ASP A 93 -6.90 -6.81 -21.04
C ASP A 93 -7.58 -5.46 -21.26
N SER A 94 -6.82 -4.45 -21.66
CA SER A 94 -7.41 -3.24 -22.24
C SER A 94 -6.48 -2.70 -23.33
N THR A 95 -6.60 -3.31 -24.50
CA THR A 95 -6.22 -2.68 -25.78
C THR A 95 -7.48 -2.08 -26.39
N GLN A 96 -7.51 -0.74 -26.43
CA GLN A 96 -7.91 0.13 -27.53
C GLN A 96 -9.35 0.04 -28.13
N GLY A 97 -10.05 1.18 -28.11
CA GLY A 97 -10.79 1.65 -29.28
C GLY A 97 -12.17 2.28 -29.05
N GLY A 98 -12.27 3.60 -29.26
CA GLY A 98 -13.39 4.23 -29.97
C GLY A 98 -14.54 4.84 -29.17
N GLU A 99 -14.57 6.18 -29.12
CA GLU A 99 -15.71 7.07 -29.46
C GLU A 99 -17.15 6.56 -29.18
N LYS A 100 -18.06 7.21 -28.44
CA LYS A 100 -18.59 8.57 -28.66
C LYS A 100 -19.71 8.90 -27.62
N GLU A 101 -19.91 10.21 -27.49
CA GLU A 101 -21.15 10.93 -27.17
C GLU A 101 -21.61 11.21 -25.71
N GLU A 102 -21.86 12.51 -25.57
CA GLU A 102 -22.25 13.32 -24.44
C GLU A 102 -23.71 13.07 -24.04
N THR A 103 -24.02 13.19 -22.76
CA THR A 103 -25.21 13.93 -22.33
C THR A 103 -24.92 14.62 -21.00
N SER A 104 -24.95 15.94 -21.02
CA SER A 104 -24.89 16.80 -19.84
C SER A 104 -26.19 16.67 -19.03
N SER A 105 -26.09 16.59 -17.71
CA SER A 105 -27.13 17.15 -16.83
C SER A 105 -26.46 17.92 -15.70
N ALA A 106 -26.67 19.24 -15.71
CA ALA A 106 -26.34 20.11 -14.59
C ALA A 106 -27.38 19.91 -13.49
N GLY A 107 -26.91 19.62 -12.27
CA GLY A 107 -27.69 19.69 -11.05
C GLY A 107 -26.88 20.41 -9.99
N VAL A 108 -27.09 21.71 -9.85
CA VAL A 108 -26.64 22.49 -8.70
C VAL A 108 -27.80 22.51 -7.71
N SER A 109 -27.58 22.03 -6.48
CA SER A 109 -28.24 22.55 -5.28
C SER A 109 -27.57 21.95 -4.05
N GLY A 110 -27.34 22.79 -3.06
CA GLY A 110 -26.46 22.53 -1.92
C GLY A 110 -27.08 21.73 -0.77
N GLU A 111 -26.33 21.81 0.33
CA GLU A 111 -26.64 21.41 1.70
C GLU A 111 -26.51 19.93 2.09
N GLY A 112 -25.57 19.71 3.02
CA GLY A 112 -25.81 18.85 4.18
C GLY A 112 -25.36 17.40 4.06
N PHE A 113 -24.06 17.14 3.94
CA PHE A 113 -23.54 15.80 4.22
C PHE A 113 -23.21 15.64 5.70
N SER A 114 -24.25 15.35 6.48
CA SER A 114 -24.13 14.83 7.84
C SER A 114 -23.72 13.36 7.79
N ILE A 115 -22.43 13.06 7.93
CA ILE A 115 -21.97 11.73 8.37
C ILE A 115 -21.24 11.89 9.69
N PHE A 116 -22.02 11.89 10.77
CA PHE A 116 -21.53 11.55 12.10
C PHE A 116 -21.80 10.05 12.32
N GLY A 117 -20.80 9.23 12.00
CA GLY A 117 -20.66 7.85 12.48
C GLY A 117 -19.43 7.81 13.37
N SER A 118 -19.65 7.76 14.67
CA SER A 118 -18.66 7.83 15.75
C SER A 118 -17.66 6.67 15.74
N SER A 119 -16.36 6.97 15.57
CA SER A 119 -15.27 6.25 16.24
C SER A 119 -14.17 7.24 16.66
N SER A 120 -14.18 7.56 17.96
CA SER A 120 -13.25 8.49 18.60
C SER A 120 -11.93 7.78 18.88
N GLY A 121 -10.87 8.10 18.12
CA GLY A 121 -9.52 7.59 18.41
C GLY A 121 -8.38 8.18 17.59
N HIS A 122 -8.64 8.70 16.38
CA HIS A 122 -7.55 9.06 15.47
C HIS A 122 -7.54 10.52 14.96
N LEU A 123 -8.52 11.35 15.36
CA LEU A 123 -8.63 12.75 14.91
C LEU A 123 -7.78 13.75 15.72
N ILE A 124 -7.25 13.36 16.88
CA ILE A 124 -6.39 14.23 17.69
C ILE A 124 -4.98 14.40 17.12
N GLY A 125 -4.50 13.45 16.31
CA GLY A 125 -3.16 13.52 15.69
C GLY A 125 -3.02 14.64 14.66
N TYR A 126 -4.06 14.88 13.85
CA TYR A 126 -4.03 15.91 12.81
C TYR A 126 -4.16 17.34 13.36
N LEU A 127 -4.80 17.52 14.53
CA LEU A 127 -4.88 18.82 15.20
C LEU A 127 -3.52 19.35 15.64
N LEU A 128 -2.62 18.48 16.11
CA LEU A 128 -1.27 18.87 16.54
C LEU A 128 -0.40 19.32 15.36
N ILE A 129 -0.49 18.63 14.21
CA ILE A 129 0.27 18.99 13.00
C ILE A 129 -0.19 20.34 12.45
N GLY A 130 -1.49 20.63 12.48
CA GLY A 130 -2.03 21.93 12.10
C GLY A 130 -1.54 23.07 13.00
N ALA A 131 -1.50 22.86 14.32
CA ALA A 131 -1.10 23.88 15.28
C ALA A 131 0.39 24.28 15.16
N VAL A 132 1.29 23.32 14.91
CA VAL A 132 2.73 23.60 14.76
C VAL A 132 3.02 24.44 13.51
N ASN A 133 2.37 24.10 12.38
CA ASN A 133 2.51 24.88 11.13
C ASN A 133 1.97 26.32 11.29
N LEU A 134 0.85 26.49 12.00
CA LEU A 134 0.24 27.80 12.20
C LEU A 134 1.06 28.70 13.15
N ALA A 135 1.66 28.13 14.19
CA ALA A 135 2.54 28.87 15.10
C ALA A 135 3.82 29.36 14.39
N GLY A 136 4.43 28.51 13.55
CA GLY A 136 5.58 28.90 12.72
C GLY A 136 5.26 30.04 11.77
N LEU A 137 4.10 29.98 11.09
CA LEU A 137 3.63 31.05 10.21
C LEU A 137 3.43 32.38 10.95
N PHE A 138 2.89 32.35 12.18
CA PHE A 138 2.65 33.56 12.96
C PHE A 138 3.96 34.29 13.34
N ILE A 139 5.01 33.55 13.69
CA ILE A 139 6.33 34.13 13.98
C ILE A 139 6.92 34.79 12.74
N ILE A 140 6.83 34.15 11.57
CA ILE A 140 7.33 34.70 10.30
C ILE A 140 6.62 36.01 9.95
N VAL A 141 5.28 36.04 10.03
CA VAL A 141 4.49 37.26 9.75
C VAL A 141 4.82 38.39 10.74
N LYS A 142 5.05 38.06 12.02
CA LYS A 142 5.44 39.07 13.02
C LYS A 142 6.81 39.68 12.75
N ILE A 143 7.77 38.90 12.23
CA ILE A 143 9.09 39.39 11.83
C ILE A 143 8.97 40.28 10.59
N MET A 144 8.22 39.84 9.57
CA MET A 144 8.02 40.62 8.33
C MET A 144 7.34 41.98 8.55
N LYS A 145 6.54 42.13 9.60
CA LYS A 145 5.87 43.41 9.94
C LYS A 145 6.74 44.35 10.78
N LYS A 146 7.95 43.94 11.17
CA LYS A 146 8.84 44.74 12.02
C LYS A 146 9.92 45.50 11.21
N ASP A 147 9.87 45.39 9.89
CA ASP A 147 10.61 46.22 8.94
C ASP A 147 9.68 47.21 8.24
#